data_AF-A0A2P6QX73-F1
#
_entry.id   AF-A0A2P6QX73-F1
#
_cell.length_a   1.000
_cell.length_b   1.000
_cell.length_c   1.000
_cell.angle_alpha   90.00
_cell.angle_beta   90.00
_cell.angle_gamma   90.00
#
_symmetry.space_group_name_H-M   'P 1'
#
loop_
_entity.id
_entity.type
_entity.pdbx_description
1 polymer ?
#
loop_
_entity_poly.entity_id
_entity_poly.type
_entity_poly.pdbx_seq_one_letter_code
_entity_poly.pdbx_strand_id
1 'polypeptide(L)' 'MIIPAHEFEILSCDWNKYDNCVIVTASVDKSIKVWDARSIGASICFSTATATPSEKPNARRIGKA' A
#
# COMPACT_ATOMS: atom_id res chain seq x y z
N MET A 1 -4.70 -12.00 21.07
CA MET A 1 -4.66 -10.53 21.01
C MET A 1 -5.31 -10.11 19.70
N ILE A 2 -6.23 -9.13 19.71
CA ILE A 2 -6.97 -8.68 18.52
C ILE A 2 -6.64 -7.19 18.34
N ILE A 3 -6.33 -6.77 17.12
CA ILE A 3 -5.94 -5.39 16.80
C ILE A 3 -6.98 -4.81 15.83
N PRO A 4 -7.72 -3.76 16.21
CA PRO A 4 -8.65 -3.09 15.30
C PRO A 4 -7.86 -2.25 14.30
N ALA A 5 -7.70 -2.75 13.07
CA ALA A 5 -6.87 -2.11 12.06
C ALA A 5 -7.63 -1.06 11.22
N HIS A 6 -8.76 -1.46 10.65
CA HIS A 6 -9.61 -0.66 9.79
C HIS A 6 -11.06 -0.77 10.24
N GLU A 7 -11.87 0.25 9.93
CA GLU A 7 -13.32 0.24 10.18
C GLU A 7 -14.08 -0.60 9.13
N PHE A 8 -13.42 -0.87 8.00
CA PHE A 8 -13.96 -1.61 6.86
C PHE A 8 -13.23 -2.95 6.66
N GLU A 9 -13.75 -3.76 5.74
CA GLU A 9 -13.17 -5.07 5.42
C GLU A 9 -11.73 -4.95 4.90
N ILE A 10 -10.89 -5.85 5.40
CA ILE A 10 -9.49 -6.00 4.98
C ILE A 10 -9.48 -7.00 3.84
N LEU A 11 -9.01 -6.56 2.67
CA LEU A 11 -8.97 -7.39 1.47
C LEU A 11 -7.66 -8.15 1.33
N SER A 12 -6.57 -7.57 1.84
CA SER A 12 -5.26 -8.20 1.81
C SER A 12 -4.43 -7.83 3.02
N CYS A 13 -3.58 -8.77 3.42
CA CYS A 13 -2.53 -8.55 4.39
C CYS A 13 -1.26 -9.23 3.89
N ASP A 14 -0.12 -8.58 4.12
CA ASP A 14 1.18 -9.13 3.74
C ASP A 14 2.19 -8.90 4.85
N TRP A 15 3.09 -9.86 5.02
CA TRP A 15 4.12 -9.84 6.06
C TRP A 15 5.46 -9.48 5.44
N ASN A 16 6.21 -8.60 6.09
CA ASN A 16 7.57 -8.32 5.65
C ASN A 16 8.45 -9.55 5.89
N LYS A 17 9.09 -10.05 4.82
CA LYS A 17 10.00 -11.21 4.86
C LYS A 17 11.26 -10.96 5.68
N TYR A 18 11.68 -9.71 5.82
CA TYR A 18 12.93 -9.34 6.49
C TYR A 18 12.70 -8.96 7.95
N ASP A 19 11.58 -8.28 8.25
CA ASP A 19 11.19 -7.92 9.60
C ASP A 19 9.86 -8.57 9.97
N ASN A 20 9.94 -9.65 10.74
CA ASN A 20 8.75 -10.39 11.24
C ASN A 20 7.85 -9.54 12.14
N CYS A 21 8.29 -8.35 12.53
CA CYS A 21 7.49 -7.43 13.31
C CYS A 21 6.68 -6.48 12.43
N VAL A 22 6.86 -6.44 11.11
CA VAL A 22 6.15 -5.48 10.24
C VAL A 22 5.12 -6.20 9.39
N ILE A 23 3.89 -5.71 9.47
CA ILE A 23 2.73 -6.24 8.76
C ILE A 23 2.04 -5.09 8.04
N VAL A 24 1.57 -5.34 6.82
CA VAL A 24 0.80 -4.39 6.02
C VAL A 24 -0.61 -4.93 5.84
N THR A 25 -1.61 -4.06 6.03
CA THR A 25 -3.03 -4.38 5.79
C THR A 25 -3.63 -3.38 4.81
N ALA A 26 -4.37 -3.87 3.81
CA ALA A 26 -5.10 -3.03 2.86
C ALA A 26 -6.60 -3.26 2.99
N SER A 27 -7.36 -2.16 2.96
CA SER A 27 -8.80 -2.18 3.13
C SER A 27 -9.54 -1.53 1.96
N VAL A 28 -10.85 -1.80 1.86
CA VAL A 28 -11.79 -1.20 0.90
C VAL A 28 -11.85 0.32 1.00
N ASP A 29 -11.45 0.88 2.14
CA ASP A 29 -11.34 2.32 2.40
C ASP A 29 -10.26 3.03 1.57
N LYS A 30 -9.56 2.30 0.66
CA LYS A 30 -8.43 2.75 -0.16
C LYS A 30 -7.22 3.20 0.67
N SER A 31 -7.21 2.85 1.94
CA SER A 31 -6.10 3.05 2.84
C SER A 31 -5.36 1.74 3.07
N ILE A 32 -4.07 1.89 3.25
CA ILE A 32 -3.13 0.84 3.60
C ILE A 32 -2.54 1.25 4.93
N LYS A 33 -2.58 0.38 5.93
CA LYS A 33 -1.93 0.64 7.21
C LYS A 33 -0.76 -0.30 7.41
N VAL A 34 0.35 0.27 7.89
CA VAL A 34 1.54 -0.49 8.29
C VAL A 34 1.57 -0.58 9.80
N TRP A 35 1.77 -1.79 10.30
CA TRP A 35 1.77 -2.15 11.71
C TRP A 35 3.13 -2.70 12.09
N ASP A 36 3.71 -2.17 13.18
CA ASP A 36 4.83 -2.80 13.86
C ASP A 36 4.29 -3.56 15.09
N ALA A 37 4.51 -4.87 15.16
CA ALA A 37 4.10 -5.76 16.24
C ALA A 37 4.72 -5.38 17.59
N ARG A 38 5.84 -4.64 17.60
CA ARG A 38 6.48 -4.11 18.82
C ARG A 38 5.83 -2.80 19.26
N SER A 39 5.13 -2.11 18.36
CA SER A 39 4.52 -0.80 18.59
C SER A 39 3.13 -0.75 17.93
N ILE A 40 2.23 -1.62 18.39
CA ILE A 40 0.86 -1.77 17.88
C ILE A 40 0.04 -0.47 18.00
N GLY A 41 0.45 0.47 18.86
CA GLY A 41 -0.20 1.78 19.03
C GLY A 41 0.15 2.82 17.95
N ALA A 42 1.16 2.58 17.12
CA ALA A 42 1.63 3.53 16.11
C ALA A 42 1.51 2.92 14.71
N SER A 43 0.28 2.82 14.20
CA SER A 43 0.08 2.46 12.79
C SER A 43 0.26 3.66 11.88
N ILE A 44 0.95 3.45 10.77
CA ILE A 44 1.14 4.47 9.74
C ILE A 44 0.06 4.26 8.69
N CYS A 45 -0.77 5.28 8.45
CA CYS A 45 -1.80 5.25 7.41
C CYS A 45 -1.23 5.80 6.09
N PHE A 46 -1.21 4.96 5.07
CA PHE A 46 -0.93 5.32 3.69
C PHE A 46 -2.24 5.37 2.91
N SER A 47 -2.51 6.47 2.23
CA SER A 47 -3.58 6.53 1.23
C SER A 47 -2.96 6.24 -0.13
N THR A 48 -3.55 5.31 -0.88
CA THR A 48 -3.06 5.02 -2.22
C THR A 48 -3.47 6.14 -3.16
N ALA A 49 -2.50 6.97 -3.57
CA ALA A 49 -2.70 7.83 -4.74
C ALA A 49 -2.90 6.90 -5.93
N THR A 50 -4.11 6.89 -6.47
CA THR A 50 -4.49 6.06 -7.62
C THR A 50 -3.66 6.52 -8.82
N ALA A 51 -2.50 5.92 -9.04
CA ALA A 51 -1.68 6.19 -10.21
C ALA A 51 -2.41 5.60 -11.43
N THR A 52 -3.15 6.43 -12.15
CA THR A 52 -3.68 6.09 -13.47
C THR A 52 -2.50 5.82 -14.40
N PRO A 53 -2.29 4.59 -14.91
CA PRO A 53 -1.27 4.35 -15.92
C PRO A 53 -1.88 4.74 -17.28
N SER A 54 -2.05 6.04 -17.54
CA SER A 54 -2.53 6.51 -18.84
C SER A 54 -1.95 7.87 -19.22
N GLU A 55 -0.63 7.96 -19.32
CA GLU A 55 -0.05 8.83 -20.34
C GLU A 55 1.05 8.06 -21.07
N LYS A 56 0.71 7.56 -22.26
CA LYS A 56 1.65 6.90 -23.15
C LYS A 56 2.79 7.90 -23.41
N PRO A 57 4.07 7.60 -23.10
CA PRO A 57 5.17 8.44 -23.54
C PRO A 57 5.14 8.45 -25.06
N ASN A 58 4.75 9.60 -25.59
CA ASN A 58 4.51 9.84 -27.01
C ASN A 58 5.77 9.41 -27.77
N ALA A 59 5.63 8.40 -28.63
CA ALA A 59 6.68 7.91 -29.50
C ALA A 59 7.02 9.02 -30.50
N ARG A 60 7.88 9.96 -30.10
CA ARG A 60 8.48 10.95 -30.99
C ARG A 60 9.48 10.22 -31.88
N ARG A 61 8.91 9.65 -32.94
CA ARG A 61 9.54 9.13 -34.15
C ARG A 61 10.62 10.12 -34.58
N ILE A 62 11.88 9.86 -34.22
CA ILE A 62 13.02 10.56 -34.82
C ILE A 62 13.10 10.10 -36.27
N GLY A 63 12.66 10.97 -37.18
CA GLY A 63 12.78 10.79 -38.60
C GLY A 63 14.24 10.74 -39.00
N LYS A 64 14.64 9.60 -39.59
CA LYS A 64 15.32 9.49 -40.88
C LYS A 64 15.91 10.81 -41.43
N ALA A 65 17.23 10.90 -41.50
CA ALA A 65 18.02 11.57 -42.53
C ALA A 65 19.38 10.87 -42.62
#